data_AF-A0A7C2U9V1-F1
#
_entry.id   AF-A0A7C2U9V1-F1
#
_cell.length_a   1.000
_cell.length_b   1.000
_cell.length_c   1.000
_cell.angle_alpha   90.00
_cell.angle_beta   90.00
_cell.angle_gamma   90.00
#
_symmetry.space_group_name_H-M   'P 1'
#
loop_
_entity.id
_entity.type
_entity.pdbx_description
1 polymer ?
#
loop_
_entity_poly.entity_id
_entity_poly.type
_entity_poly.pdbx_seq_one_letter_code
_entity_poly.pdbx_strand_id
1 'polypeptide(L)'
;MADMPSQGAAAARGGAGGRWGRRAIMLFVAIHQHTPEMCPADNPAPIHQLASEEHISASGVKVLGSYIAPPEHTLFVLLEADDYAQVVRYFRPIGKIGTLRIVPVLGLQEALRVLSGH
;
A
#
# COMPACT_ATOMS: atom_id res chain seq x y z
N MET A 1 -14.54 -55.71 15.77
CA MET A 1 -14.51 -54.76 16.91
C MET A 1 -13.86 -53.50 16.40
N ALA A 2 -14.62 -52.40 16.41
CA ALA A 2 -14.35 -51.20 15.63
C ALA A 2 -13.22 -50.32 16.18
N ASP A 3 -12.58 -49.67 15.21
CA ASP A 3 -11.80 -48.43 15.18
C ASP A 3 -12.21 -47.34 16.18
N MET A 4 -11.23 -46.58 16.71
CA MET A 4 -11.33 -45.14 17.04
C MET A 4 -9.95 -44.54 17.41
N PRO A 5 -9.47 -43.50 16.68
CA PRO A 5 -8.39 -42.62 17.10
C PRO A 5 -8.90 -41.48 18.01
N SER A 6 -8.03 -41.01 18.91
CA SER A 6 -8.29 -39.90 19.83
C SER A 6 -8.35 -38.55 19.09
N GLN A 7 -9.52 -37.94 19.16
CA GLN A 7 -9.81 -36.51 18.94
C GLN A 7 -9.09 -35.68 20.01
N GLY A 8 -8.67 -34.43 19.85
CA GLY A 8 -8.72 -33.49 18.76
C GLY A 8 -8.18 -32.13 19.25
N ALA A 9 -7.72 -31.30 18.32
CA ALA A 9 -7.65 -29.84 18.43
C ALA A 9 -7.39 -29.27 17.03
N ALA A 10 -8.37 -29.43 16.14
CA ALA A 10 -8.40 -28.70 14.87
C ALA A 10 -8.86 -27.27 15.17
N ALA A 11 -7.92 -26.34 15.29
CA ALA A 11 -8.24 -24.92 15.33
C ALA A 11 -8.65 -24.44 13.93
N ALA A 12 -9.95 -24.14 13.84
CA ALA A 12 -10.61 -23.20 12.94
C ALA A 12 -10.17 -23.18 11.46
N ARG A 13 -11.00 -23.82 10.65
CA ARG A 13 -11.22 -23.49 9.24
C ARG A 13 -11.51 -21.99 9.10
N GLY A 14 -10.59 -21.25 8.48
CA GLY A 14 -10.86 -19.91 7.93
C GLY A 14 -11.73 -20.02 6.67
N GLY A 15 -13.01 -20.33 6.86
CA GLY A 15 -14.00 -20.37 5.78
C GLY A 15 -14.57 -18.98 5.47
N ALA A 16 -14.53 -18.62 4.19
CA ALA A 16 -15.53 -17.79 3.51
C ALA A 16 -15.89 -16.44 4.17
N GLY A 17 -14.98 -15.46 4.08
CA GLY A 17 -15.36 -14.06 4.00
C GLY A 17 -16.02 -13.79 2.65
N GLY A 18 -17.35 -13.79 2.62
CA GLY A 18 -18.14 -13.58 1.41
C GLY A 18 -17.78 -12.30 0.66
N ARG A 19 -17.93 -12.37 -0.67
CA ARG A 19 -17.89 -11.24 -1.61
C ARG A 19 -19.05 -10.28 -1.34
N TRP A 20 -19.03 -9.56 -0.23
CA TRP A 20 -19.98 -8.51 0.08
C TRP A 20 -19.27 -7.16 -0.09
N GLY A 21 -19.54 -6.48 -1.21
CA GLY A 21 -19.25 -5.05 -1.38
C GLY A 21 -17.78 -4.66 -1.53
N ARG A 22 -16.94 -5.42 -2.24
CA ARG A 22 -15.60 -4.91 -2.61
C ARG A 22 -15.77 -3.62 -3.42
N ARG A 23 -15.47 -2.48 -2.80
CA ARG A 23 -15.22 -1.23 -3.53
C ARG A 23 -14.14 -1.51 -4.57
N ALA A 24 -14.17 -0.77 -5.68
CA ALA A 24 -13.13 -0.89 -6.68
C ALA A 24 -11.78 -0.52 -6.04
N ILE A 25 -10.91 -1.52 -5.86
CA ILE A 25 -9.53 -1.28 -5.43
C ILE A 25 -8.83 -0.56 -6.57
N MET A 26 -8.30 0.63 -6.28
CA MET A 26 -7.59 1.46 -7.23
C MET A 26 -6.09 1.31 -7.01
N LEU A 27 -5.33 1.32 -8.12
CA LEU A 27 -3.87 1.26 -8.09
C LEU A 27 -3.29 2.67 -8.23
N PHE A 28 -2.25 2.94 -7.45
CA PHE A 28 -1.56 4.22 -7.46
C PHE A 28 -0.06 4.05 -7.53
N VAL A 29 0.58 4.91 -8.32
CA VAL A 29 2.00 5.19 -8.23
C VAL A 29 2.16 6.55 -7.56
N ALA A 30 2.88 6.56 -6.44
CA ALA A 30 3.26 7.79 -5.76
C ALA A 30 4.77 8.01 -5.90
N ILE A 31 5.14 9.26 -6.21
CA ILE A 31 6.52 9.72 -6.30
C ILE A 31 6.65 10.87 -5.32
N HIS A 32 7.49 10.67 -4.31
CA HIS A 32 7.88 11.70 -3.36
C HIS A 32 9.32 12.11 -3.66
N GLN A 33 9.56 13.42 -3.81
CA GLN A 33 10.88 13.95 -4.09
C GLN A 33 11.14 15.17 -3.21
N HIS A 34 12.35 15.27 -2.68
CA HIS A 34 12.81 16.43 -1.93
C HIS A 34 14.21 16.83 -2.40
N THR A 35 14.66 18.02 -2.02
CA THR A 35 16.05 18.45 -2.23
C THR A 35 16.94 17.92 -1.10
N PRO A 36 18.27 17.85 -1.27
CA PRO A 36 19.18 17.37 -0.23
C PRO A 36 19.05 18.11 1.11
N GLU A 37 18.75 19.42 1.08
CA GLU A 37 18.61 20.26 2.27
C GLU A 37 17.38 19.89 3.12
N MET A 38 16.40 19.21 2.51
CA MET A 38 15.19 18.72 3.18
C MET A 38 15.31 17.24 3.59
N CYS A 39 16.49 16.62 3.43
CA CYS A 39 16.68 15.20 3.71
C CYS A 39 16.36 14.88 5.18
N PRO A 40 15.45 13.93 5.46
CA PRO A 40 15.10 13.56 6.82
C PRO A 40 16.17 12.66 7.48
N ALA A 41 17.38 12.53 6.92
CA ALA A 41 18.43 11.67 7.48
C ALA A 41 18.80 12.06 8.92
N ASP A 42 18.85 13.36 9.22
CA ASP A 42 19.16 13.87 10.56
C ASP A 42 17.96 13.75 11.54
N ASN A 43 16.75 13.53 11.01
CA ASN A 43 15.54 13.26 11.79
C ASN A 43 14.67 12.21 11.08
N PRO A 44 15.01 10.91 11.21
CA PRO A 44 14.41 9.85 10.41
C PRO A 44 13.04 9.38 10.94
N ALA A 45 12.55 9.95 12.05
CA ALA A 45 11.26 9.56 12.62
C ALA A 45 10.09 9.58 11.61
N PRO A 46 9.95 10.57 10.70
CA PRO A 46 8.88 10.58 9.71
C PRO A 46 8.95 9.42 8.71
N ILE A 47 10.15 9.04 8.26
CA ILE A 47 10.29 7.93 7.30
C ILE A 47 10.08 6.58 7.99
N HIS A 48 10.51 6.43 9.25
CA HIS A 48 10.20 5.25 10.05
C HIS A 48 8.70 5.11 10.33
N GLN A 49 8.01 6.21 10.61
CA GLN A 49 6.55 6.19 10.75
C GLN A 49 5.87 5.80 9.44
N LEU A 50 6.31 6.34 8.30
CA LEU A 50 5.74 5.98 6.99
C LEU A 50 5.86 4.48 6.69
N ALA A 51 6.98 3.87 7.09
CA ALA A 51 7.29 2.47 6.84
C ALA A 51 6.72 1.50 7.91
N SER A 52 6.13 2.00 9.00
CA SER A 52 5.63 1.13 10.07
C SER A 52 4.35 0.41 9.64
N GLU A 53 4.23 -0.87 10.04
CA GLU A 53 3.04 -1.67 9.77
C GLU A 53 1.78 -1.05 10.39
N GLU A 54 1.91 -0.47 11.58
CA GLU A 54 0.84 0.25 12.28
C GLU A 54 0.29 1.40 11.43
N HIS A 55 1.18 2.26 10.88
CA HIS A 55 0.76 3.40 10.08
C HIS A 55 0.19 2.98 8.72
N ILE A 56 0.80 1.97 8.07
CA ILE A 56 0.28 1.40 6.82
C ILE A 56 -1.14 0.88 7.03
N SER A 57 -1.36 0.08 8.08
CA SER A 57 -2.66 -0.49 8.42
C SER A 57 -3.69 0.60 8.75
N ALA A 58 -3.33 1.57 9.60
CA ALA A 58 -4.21 2.67 10.00
C ALA A 58 -4.59 3.59 8.83
N SER A 59 -3.74 3.69 7.81
CA SER A 59 -4.02 4.48 6.61
C SER A 59 -5.04 3.84 5.68
N GLY A 60 -5.23 2.52 5.79
CA GLY A 60 -6.14 1.75 4.93
C GLY A 60 -5.61 1.51 3.52
N VAL A 61 -4.29 1.61 3.32
CA VAL A 61 -3.63 1.31 2.04
C VAL A 61 -2.98 -0.07 2.11
N LYS A 62 -2.74 -0.67 0.95
CA LYS A 62 -1.86 -1.83 0.81
C LYS A 62 -0.66 -1.43 -0.03
N VAL A 63 0.52 -1.36 0.59
CA VAL A 63 1.77 -1.08 -0.12
C VAL A 63 2.21 -2.34 -0.86
N LEU A 64 2.27 -2.27 -2.19
CA LEU A 64 2.73 -3.37 -3.05
C LEU A 64 4.26 -3.37 -3.22
N GLY A 65 4.86 -2.18 -3.15
CA GLY A 65 6.31 -2.00 -3.20
C GLY A 65 6.70 -0.57 -2.88
N SER A 66 7.88 -0.40 -2.30
CA SER A 66 8.49 0.90 -2.07
C SER A 66 9.97 0.84 -2.44
N TYR A 67 10.46 1.87 -3.11
CA TYR A 67 11.80 1.93 -3.67
C TYR A 67 12.34 3.34 -3.50
N ILE A 68 13.60 3.46 -3.09
CA ILE A 68 14.28 4.75 -2.96
C ILE A 68 15.43 4.80 -3.97
N ALA A 69 15.58 5.93 -4.63
CA ALA A 69 16.79 6.33 -5.33
C ALA A 69 17.52 7.36 -4.45
N PRO A 70 18.47 6.94 -3.59
CA PRO A 70 19.09 7.86 -2.62
C PRO A 70 19.78 9.07 -3.26
N PRO A 71 20.58 8.93 -4.35
CA PRO A 71 21.20 10.08 -5.00
C PRO A 71 20.21 11.11 -5.53
N GLU A 72 19.00 10.66 -5.90
CA GLU A 72 17.95 11.49 -6.50
C GLU A 72 16.97 12.06 -5.46
N HIS A 73 17.15 11.74 -4.17
CA HIS A 73 16.23 12.11 -3.09
C HIS A 73 14.75 11.79 -3.41
N THR A 74 14.54 10.66 -4.08
CA THR A 74 13.23 10.26 -4.63
C THR A 74 12.80 8.90 -4.10
N LEU A 75 11.60 8.86 -3.52
CA LEU A 75 10.87 7.68 -3.07
C LEU A 75 9.74 7.36 -4.08
N PHE A 76 9.70 6.11 -4.53
CA PHE A 76 8.66 5.55 -5.36
C PHE A 76 7.84 4.55 -4.54
N VAL A 77 6.51 4.65 -4.59
CA VAL A 77 5.62 3.72 -3.90
C VAL A 77 4.52 3.27 -4.84
N LEU A 78 4.33 1.96 -4.94
CA LEU A 78 3.19 1.35 -5.60
C LEU A 78 2.22 0.86 -4.52
N LEU A 79 0.96 1.30 -4.58
CA LEU A 79 -0.02 1.02 -3.53
C LEU A 79 -1.43 0.81 -4.09
N GLU A 80 -2.18 -0.05 -3.43
CA GLU A 80 -3.62 -0.25 -3.60
C GLU A 80 -4.37 0.54 -2.52
N ALA A 81 -5.48 1.18 -2.89
CA ALA A 81 -6.39 1.87 -1.98
C ALA A 81 -7.82 1.90 -2.55
N ASP A 82 -8.83 2.01 -1.69
CA ASP A 82 -10.22 2.22 -2.09
C ASP A 82 -10.47 3.64 -2.61
N ASP A 83 -9.73 4.63 -2.11
CA ASP A 83 -9.88 6.03 -2.49
C ASP A 83 -8.56 6.82 -2.43
N TYR A 84 -8.54 8.00 -3.07
CA TYR A 84 -7.38 8.89 -3.07
C TYR A 84 -7.04 9.43 -1.68
N ALA A 85 -8.04 9.60 -0.80
CA ALA A 85 -7.83 10.17 0.52
C ALA A 85 -7.05 9.23 1.45
N GLN A 86 -7.20 7.91 1.31
CA GLN A 86 -6.35 6.91 1.97
C GLN A 86 -4.88 7.09 1.59
N VAL A 87 -4.58 7.34 0.31
CA VAL A 87 -3.21 7.58 -0.16
C VAL A 87 -2.64 8.87 0.45
N VAL A 88 -3.42 9.95 0.47
CA VAL A 88 -3.01 11.20 1.11
C VAL A 88 -2.76 11.01 2.62
N ARG A 89 -3.61 10.22 3.31
CA ARG A 89 -3.40 9.90 4.73
C ARG A 89 -2.11 9.12 4.95
N TYR A 90 -1.84 8.14 4.08
CA TYR A 90 -0.60 7.36 4.12
C TYR A 90 0.63 8.27 4.05
N PHE A 91 0.66 9.28 3.17
CA PHE A 91 1.81 10.16 3.04
C PHE A 91 1.90 11.29 4.08
N ARG A 92 0.97 11.41 5.04
CA ARG A 92 1.00 12.48 6.05
C ARG A 92 2.33 12.65 6.80
N PRO A 93 3.05 11.58 7.21
CA PRO A 93 4.32 11.74 7.93
C PRO A 93 5.34 12.57 7.15
N ILE A 94 5.38 12.43 5.82
CA ILE A 94 6.34 13.12 4.95
C ILE A 94 5.71 14.20 4.06
N GLY A 95 4.40 14.44 4.18
CA GLY A 95 3.64 15.25 3.20
C GLY A 95 4.02 16.73 3.16
N LYS A 96 4.79 17.22 4.13
CA LYS A 96 5.34 18.59 4.16
C LYS A 96 6.83 18.66 3.79
N ILE A 97 7.47 17.53 3.56
CA ILE A 97 8.88 17.43 3.17
C ILE A 97 8.88 17.26 1.66
N GLY A 98 9.37 18.25 0.90
CA GLY A 98 9.40 18.17 -0.56
C GLY A 98 8.02 18.10 -1.24
N THR A 99 7.97 17.41 -2.38
CA THR A 99 6.81 17.33 -3.28
C THR A 99 6.32 15.89 -3.36
N LEU A 100 5.00 15.72 -3.28
CA LEU A 100 4.34 14.43 -3.46
C LEU A 100 3.44 14.47 -4.70
N ARG A 101 3.70 13.56 -5.64
CA ARG A 101 2.86 13.32 -6.81
C ARG A 101 2.20 11.96 -6.68
N ILE A 102 0.86 11.93 -6.62
CA ILE A 102 0.06 10.70 -6.57
C ILE A 102 -0.66 10.54 -7.91
N VAL A 103 -0.44 9.41 -8.59
CA VAL A 103 -0.99 9.13 -9.92
C VAL A 103 -1.85 7.87 -9.83
N PRO A 104 -3.17 7.97 -10.05
CA PRO A 104 -4.00 6.79 -10.29
C PRO A 104 -3.56 6.11 -11.58
N VAL A 105 -3.37 4.80 -11.53
CA VAL A 105 -2.92 4.01 -12.69
C VAL A 105 -3.79 2.78 -12.86
N LEU A 106 -3.74 2.21 -14.07
CA LEU A 106 -4.27 0.89 -14.35
C LEU A 106 -3.10 -0.07 -14.56
N GLY A 107 -3.29 -1.34 -14.18
CA GLY A 107 -2.38 -2.39 -14.66
C GLY A 107 -2.44 -2.46 -16.18
N LEU A 108 -1.32 -2.76 -16.84
CA LEU A 108 -1.22 -2.70 -18.30
C LEU A 108 -2.32 -3.49 -19.02
N GLN A 109 -2.61 -4.72 -18.56
CA GLN A 109 -3.66 -5.55 -19.16
C GLN A 109 -5.06 -4.92 -19.02
N GLU A 110 -5.33 -4.26 -17.89
CA GLU A 110 -6.59 -3.56 -17.69
C GLU A 110 -6.68 -2.31 -18.56
N ALA A 111 -5.60 -1.52 -18.62
CA ALA A 111 -5.52 -0.37 -19.51
C ALA A 111 -5.79 -0.77 -20.98
N LEU A 112 -5.20 -1.88 -21.43
CA LEU A 112 -5.41 -2.39 -22.78
C LEU A 112 -6.86 -2.79 -23.04
N ARG A 113 -7.58 -3.38 -22.07
CA ARG A 113 -9.02 -3.66 -22.21
C ARG A 113 -9.83 -2.38 -22.38
N VAL A 114 -9.61 -1.41 -21.49
CA VAL A 114 -10.31 -0.10 -21.56
C VAL A 114 -10.03 0.61 -22.88
N LEU A 115 -8.77 0.63 -23.33
CA LEU A 115 -8.37 1.34 -24.56
C LEU A 115 -8.79 0.61 -25.84
N SER A 116 -8.88 -0.72 -25.80
CA SER A 116 -9.26 -1.54 -26.97
C SER A 116 -10.77 -1.72 -27.12
N GLY A 117 -11.57 -1.24 -26.17
CA GLY A 117 -13.04 -1.29 -26.21
C GLY A 117 -13.65 -2.69 -26.10
N HIS A 118 -12.88 -3.68 -25.63
CA HIS A 118 -13.27 -5.09 -25.44
C HIS A 118 -12.65 -5.63 -24.14
#